data_AF-A0A939R0C1-F1
#
_entry.id   AF-A0A939R0C1-F1
#
_cell.length_a   1.000
_cell.length_b   1.000
_cell.length_c   1.000
_cell.angle_alpha   90.00
_cell.angle_beta   90.00
_cell.angle_gamma   90.00
#
_symmetry.space_group_name_H-M   'P 1'
#
loop_
_entity.id
_entity.type
_entity.pdbx_description
1 polymer ?
#
loop_
_entity_poly.entity_id
_entity_poly.type
_entity_poly.pdbx_seq_one_letter_code
_entity_poly.pdbx_strand_id
1 'polypeptide(L)' 'EYTATITLSEASTDFAVGDLTLVNATATLTGSGTTYTVTLTPVADGTVSVTVPAGAFTDGAGNPNTASNTASAI' A
#
# COMPACT_ATOMS: atom_id res chain seq x y z
N GLU A 1 4.75 2.37 15.48
CA GLU A 1 3.97 2.47 14.23
C GLU A 1 4.74 3.30 13.24
N TYR A 2 4.62 2.99 11.95
CA TYR A 2 5.23 3.74 10.86
C TYR A 2 4.14 4.14 9.88
N THR A 3 4.27 5.31 9.27
CA THR A 3 3.35 5.75 8.22
C THR A 3 4.07 5.90 6.89
N ALA A 4 3.41 5.51 5.82
CA ALA A 4 3.85 5.78 4.46
C ALA A 4 2.68 6.32 3.63
N THR A 5 3.01 7.16 2.64
CA THR A 5 2.04 7.66 1.68
C THR A 5 2.10 6.81 0.43
N ILE A 6 0.95 6.32 -0.02
CA ILE A 6 0.79 5.68 -1.32
C ILE A 6 0.08 6.68 -2.22
N THR A 7 0.73 7.02 -3.33
CA THR A 7 0.18 7.93 -4.35
C THR A 7 -0.03 7.16 -5.64
N LEU A 8 -1.28 7.09 -6.08
CA LEU A 8 -1.67 6.52 -7.36
C LEU A 8 -1.59 7.60 -8.44
N SER A 9 -1.27 7.22 -9.69
CA SER A 9 -1.31 8.14 -10.82
C SER A 9 -2.73 8.51 -11.26
N GLU A 10 -3.70 7.65 -10.93
CA GLU A 10 -5.13 7.82 -11.18
C GLU A 10 -5.92 7.17 -10.04
N ALA A 11 -7.17 7.58 -9.84
CA ALA A 11 -8.03 6.97 -8.85
C ALA A 11 -8.34 5.50 -9.22
N SER A 12 -8.17 4.60 -8.25
CA SER A 12 -8.60 3.21 -8.39
C SER A 12 -10.05 3.03 -7.93
N THR A 13 -10.70 1.98 -8.46
CA THR A 13 -12.05 1.59 -8.02
C THR A 13 -12.06 0.53 -6.93
N ASP A 14 -10.94 -0.18 -6.74
CA ASP A 14 -10.82 -1.37 -5.90
C ASP A 14 -9.59 -1.37 -4.98
N PHE A 15 -8.73 -0.35 -5.02
CA PHE A 15 -7.54 -0.28 -4.16
C PHE A 15 -7.89 -0.28 -2.67
N ALA A 16 -7.37 -1.28 -1.96
CA ALA A 16 -7.62 -1.55 -0.56
C ALA A 16 -6.38 -2.11 0.15
N VAL A 17 -6.48 -2.26 1.48
CA VAL A 17 -5.38 -2.79 2.30
C VAL A 17 -4.96 -4.22 1.92
N GLY A 18 -5.86 -5.01 1.32
CA GLY A 18 -5.58 -6.36 0.84
C GLY A 18 -4.59 -6.42 -0.32
N ASP A 19 -4.38 -5.31 -1.00
CA ASP A 19 -3.48 -5.18 -2.15
C ASP A 19 -2.03 -4.94 -1.72
N LEU A 20 -1.79 -4.80 -0.41
CA LEU A 20 -0.47 -4.56 0.15
C LEU A 20 0.24 -5.87 0.46
N THR A 21 1.51 -5.96 0.05
CA THR A 21 2.43 -6.98 0.57
C THR A 21 3.24 -6.38 1.70
N LEU A 22 3.13 -7.00 2.88
CA LEU A 22 3.71 -6.52 4.13
C LEU A 22 4.81 -7.45 4.64
N VAL A 23 5.84 -6.88 5.27
CA VAL A 23 6.83 -7.62 6.04
C VAL A 23 6.78 -7.12 7.48
N ASN A 24 6.68 -8.07 8.42
CA ASN A 24 6.73 -7.84 9.86
C ASN A 24 5.73 -6.78 10.39
N ALA A 25 4.60 -6.58 9.72
CA ALA A 25 3.59 -5.62 10.14
C ALA A 25 2.18 -6.02 9.73
N THR A 26 1.20 -5.51 10.47
CA THR A 26 -0.17 -5.34 9.99
C THR A 26 -0.34 -3.91 9.45
N ALA A 27 -1.37 -3.69 8.63
CA ALA A 27 -1.62 -2.39 8.02
C ALA A 27 -3.07 -1.96 8.21
N THR A 28 -3.26 -0.64 8.36
CA THR A 28 -4.54 0.03 8.12
C THR A 28 -4.34 1.08 7.04
N LEU A 29 -5.33 1.24 6.17
CA LEU A 29 -5.31 2.21 5.08
C LEU A 29 -6.39 3.26 5.29
N THR A 30 -6.03 4.53 5.16
CA THR A 30 -6.97 5.67 5.14
C THR A 30 -6.68 6.56 3.94
N GLY A 31 -7.64 7.41 3.56
CA GLY A 31 -7.54 8.24 2.36
C GLY A 31 -8.46 7.77 1.24
N SER A 32 -8.38 8.45 0.10
CA SER A 32 -9.26 8.20 -1.06
C SER A 32 -8.69 8.83 -2.33
N GLY A 33 -9.29 8.48 -3.47
CA GLY A 33 -8.90 8.99 -4.78
C GLY A 33 -7.51 8.48 -5.14
N THR A 34 -6.52 9.38 -5.15
CA THR A 34 -5.14 9.06 -5.54
C THR A 34 -4.17 9.02 -4.38
N THR A 35 -4.57 9.40 -3.17
CA THR A 35 -3.63 9.53 -2.05
C THR A 35 -4.16 8.80 -0.82
N TYR A 36 -3.34 7.88 -0.33
CA TYR A 36 -3.65 7.04 0.82
C TYR A 36 -2.50 7.09 1.82
N THR A 37 -2.86 7.05 3.10
CA THR A 37 -1.91 6.85 4.19
C THR A 37 -2.04 5.42 4.68
N VAL A 38 -0.96 4.66 4.58
CA VAL A 38 -0.85 3.36 5.24
C VAL A 38 -0.16 3.55 6.58
N THR A 39 -0.80 3.06 7.65
CA THR A 39 -0.20 2.92 8.98
C THR A 39 0.19 1.47 9.17
N LEU A 40 1.48 1.24 9.40
CA LEU A 40 2.09 -0.06 9.64
C LEU A 40 2.34 -0.24 11.13
N THR A 41 1.80 -1.31 11.69
CA THR A 41 1.99 -1.69 13.09
C THR A 41 2.91 -2.92 13.13
N PRO A 42 4.16 -2.79 13.61
CA PRO A 42 5.10 -3.92 13.68
C PRO A 42 4.54 -5.07 14.51
N VAL A 43 4.74 -6.32 14.07
CA VAL A 43 4.32 -7.52 14.83
C VAL A 43 5.43 -8.09 15.72
N ALA A 44 6.69 -7.79 15.41
CA ALA A 44 7.87 -8.13 16.20
C ALA A 44 8.98 -7.10 15.96
N ASP A 45 10.06 -7.18 16.74
CA ASP A 45 11.26 -6.37 16.50
C ASP A 45 11.90 -6.72 15.15
N GLY A 46 12.27 -5.70 14.38
CA GLY A 46 12.93 -5.85 13.09
C GLY A 46 12.33 -4.98 12.01
N THR A 47 12.89 -5.08 10.81
CA THR A 47 12.49 -4.26 9.67
C THR A 47 11.02 -4.50 9.29
N VAL A 48 10.29 -3.41 9.14
CA VAL A 48 8.94 -3.37 8.59
C VAL A 48 8.99 -2.87 7.17
N SER A 49 8.22 -3.47 6.26
CA SER A 49 8.06 -2.92 4.91
C SER A 49 6.67 -3.11 4.32
N VAL A 50 6.38 -2.27 3.34
CA VAL A 50 5.17 -2.32 2.51
C VAL A 50 5.53 -2.15 1.04
N THR A 51 4.83 -2.89 0.20
CA THR A 51 4.86 -2.80 -1.27
C THR A 51 3.47 -3.00 -1.84
N VAL A 52 3.22 -2.42 -3.01
CA VAL A 52 2.05 -2.75 -3.84
C VAL A 52 2.55 -3.50 -5.07
N PRO A 53 2.21 -4.80 -5.24
CA PRO A 53 2.64 -5.57 -6.40
C PRO A 53 1.92 -5.09 -7.67
N ALA A 54 2.44 -5.47 -8.85
CA ALA A 54 1.77 -5.20 -10.11
C ALA A 54 0.47 -6.02 -10.23
N GLY A 55 -0.59 -5.41 -10.78
CA GLY A 55 -1.90 -6.06 -10.96
C GLY A 55 -2.64 -6.37 -9.67
N ALA A 56 -2.33 -5.66 -8.58
CA ALA A 56 -3.02 -5.78 -7.30
C ALA A 56 -4.41 -5.11 -7.35
N PHE A 57 -4.54 -4.00 -8.09
CA PHE A 57 -5.78 -3.25 -8.23
C PHE A 57 -5.93 -2.70 -9.66
N THR A 58 -7.11 -2.17 -9.99
CA THR A 58 -7.45 -1.60 -11.29
C THR A 58 -8.01 -0.18 -11.22
N ASP A 59 -7.87 0.57 -12.32
CA ASP A 59 -8.57 1.84 -12.53
C ASP A 59 -10.03 1.63 -12.98
N GLY A 60 -10.77 2.73 -13.20
CA GLY A 60 -12.16 2.67 -13.67
C GLY A 60 -12.35 2.10 -15.09
N ALA A 61 -11.28 2.00 -15.88
CA ALA A 61 -11.28 1.38 -17.19
C ALA A 61 -10.83 -0.09 -17.15
N GLY A 62 -10.46 -0.61 -15.97
CA GLY A 62 -9.99 -1.97 -15.76
C GLY A 62 -8.50 -2.17 -16.05
N ASN A 63 -7.71 -1.11 -16.21
CA ASN A 63 -6.26 -1.25 -16.39
C ASN A 63 -5.59 -1.59 -15.06
N PRO A 64 -4.71 -2.61 -15.02
CA PRO A 64 -4.00 -2.99 -13.80
C PRO A 64 -2.89 -2.00 -13.44
N ASN A 65 -2.63 -1.85 -12.14
CA ASN A 65 -1.52 -1.05 -11.65
C ASN A 65 -0.14 -1.66 -11.97
N THR A 66 0.88 -0.81 -12.02
CA THR A 66 2.29 -1.24 -11.98
C THR A 66 2.76 -1.38 -10.53
N ALA A 67 3.82 -2.18 -10.30
CA ALA A 67 4.41 -2.32 -8.98
C ALA A 67 4.93 -0.97 -8.44
N SER A 68 4.79 -0.76 -7.14
CA SER A 68 5.38 0.37 -6.43
C SER A 68 6.85 0.13 -6.10
N ASN A 69 7.52 1.15 -5.55
CA ASN A 69 8.73 0.92 -4.76
C ASN A 69 8.41 0.23 -3.41
N THR A 70 9.43 -0.27 -2.74
CA THR A 70 9.35 -0.71 -1.34
C THR A 70 9.58 0.47 -0.42
N ALA A 71 8.70 0.66 0.56
CA ALA A 71 8.92 1.53 1.70
C ALA A 71 9.23 0.67 2.93
N SER A 72 10.29 1.01 3.66
CA SER A 72 10.74 0.23 4.83
C SER A 72 11.22 1.12 5.97
N ALA A 73 11.07 0.64 7.20
CA ALA A 73 11.57 1.26 8.42
C ALA A 73 12.15 0.20 9.37
N ILE A 74 13.03 0.64 10.29
CA ILE A 74 13.68 -0.20 11.31
C ILE A 74 13.30 0.33 12.70
#